data_AF-A0AAP5HL95-F1
#
_entry.id   AF-A0AAP5HL95-F1
#
_cell.length_a   1.000
_cell.length_b   1.000
_cell.length_c   1.000
_cell.angle_alpha   90.00
_cell.angle_beta   90.00
_cell.angle_gamma   90.00
#
_symmetry.space_group_name_H-M   'P 1'
#
loop_
_entity.id
_entity.type
_entity.pdbx_description
1 polymer ?
#
loop_
_entity_poly.entity_id
_entity_poly.type
_entity_poly.pdbx_seq_one_letter_code
_entity_poly.pdbx_strand_id
1 'polypeptide(L)'
;MTEELDIDNAATITDPFGIYRAEWLNDALFKLFTKPTYYPELETPRPCVLVGGRGTGKTTVLRCLSYEGRFELEKHNSATISNWPYYGFYYRVNTNRVTAFRGEELSDRQWERVFAHYLNLVFCGQVAEFLGWYCDQLPDSETLSASVCSDLAADLYLEESTNQAQLIRGIARGRRRFEAFLNNLDPDNIPQLSLQGQPVDDLCNAVLSLPQFKGKNLFFIVDELENLLDYQQIVLNTLIKHCGPNYTFKIGVRDLGWRKRSTLNENEQLISPADYERIDIEQRMEGDQFAKFAAEVCNLRAAVSADFPSGLDIARILPSLSAEEEGELLGIKEHAAKIVRQVQRDCPDWASDAKSMAPLDLSFVDFWARSQKLPMSSVFRERQRDSKIWQDRLGNYKFPLLFTLKRRKPGIRKYYAGWRTFTLMAGGNIRYLLELVGQALLLQKQESRDSSGEPISPELQTRAASLVGRKNLSELEGLSVHGAQLTKLLLGLGRVFEVLASEPEGHTPEVTQFALPEDTPLGAAEPLLTAAVMHLALVRTVANKRMDLDLKGYDYAVHPIYSAFFVFSYRRKRKLRITPNQLVQLVKEPRSGIREILTQNNRSEDDQPLPDQLRLFEGFYDTHR
;
A
#
# COMPACT_ATOMS: atom_id res chain seq x y z
N MET A 1 27.27 -35.11 30.39
CA MET A 1 28.27 -34.95 29.30
C MET A 1 27.52 -34.40 28.11
N THR A 2 27.58 -33.08 27.99
CA THR A 2 27.53 -32.30 26.75
C THR A 2 27.11 -33.06 25.49
N GLU A 3 25.82 -33.01 25.17
CA GLU A 3 25.39 -32.94 23.79
C GLU A 3 25.37 -31.45 23.43
N GLU A 4 26.33 -31.06 22.61
CA GLU A 4 26.35 -29.78 21.91
C GLU A 4 25.06 -29.68 21.10
N LEU A 5 24.24 -28.68 21.43
CA LEU A 5 23.14 -28.23 20.60
C LEU A 5 23.75 -27.67 19.31
N ASP A 6 23.55 -28.40 18.22
CA ASP A 6 23.84 -27.96 16.85
C ASP A 6 23.07 -26.66 16.56
N ILE A 7 23.79 -25.54 16.55
CA ILE A 7 23.30 -24.23 16.12
C ILE A 7 23.49 -24.18 14.60
N ASP A 8 22.64 -24.87 13.82
CA ASP A 8 22.74 -24.80 12.36
C ASP A 8 21.39 -24.87 11.60
N ASN A 9 20.30 -24.43 12.24
CA ASN A 9 19.04 -24.12 11.54
C ASN A 9 18.86 -22.60 11.35
N ALA A 10 19.87 -21.95 10.77
CA ALA A 10 19.61 -20.71 10.04
C ALA A 10 18.92 -21.11 8.73
N ALA A 11 17.60 -20.97 8.66
CA ALA A 11 16.88 -21.13 7.40
C ALA A 11 17.37 -20.06 6.41
N THR A 12 18.40 -20.40 5.62
CA THR A 12 18.93 -19.56 4.56
C THR A 12 17.77 -19.27 3.60
N ILE A 13 17.36 -18.01 3.51
CA ILE A 13 16.28 -17.65 2.60
C ILE A 13 16.84 -17.74 1.18
N THR A 14 16.40 -18.76 0.44
CA THR A 14 16.88 -19.08 -0.91
C THR A 14 16.51 -18.00 -1.94
N ASP A 15 15.50 -17.19 -1.64
CA ASP A 15 15.16 -15.96 -2.37
C ASP A 15 14.74 -14.85 -1.37
N PRO A 16 15.68 -14.00 -0.90
CA PRO A 16 15.41 -12.99 0.14
C PRO A 16 14.41 -11.92 -0.31
N PHE A 17 14.19 -11.78 -1.61
CA PHE A 17 13.26 -10.83 -2.18
C PHE A 17 11.96 -11.49 -2.66
N GLY A 18 11.93 -12.78 -2.99
CA GLY A 18 10.74 -13.48 -3.52
C GLY A 18 9.58 -13.73 -2.55
N ILE A 19 9.79 -13.63 -1.24
CA ILE A 19 8.74 -13.82 -0.23
C ILE A 19 8.20 -12.46 0.25
N TYR A 20 6.99 -12.15 -0.20
CA TYR A 20 6.34 -10.85 -0.02
C TYR A 20 5.12 -10.85 0.92
N ARG A 21 4.61 -12.04 1.26
CA ARG A 21 3.45 -12.21 2.14
C ARG A 21 3.90 -12.48 3.57
N ALA A 22 3.35 -11.72 4.51
CA ALA A 22 3.65 -11.88 5.93
C ALA A 22 3.31 -13.29 6.42
N GLU A 23 2.27 -13.89 5.85
CA GLU A 23 1.78 -15.23 6.17
C GLU A 23 2.71 -16.35 5.72
N TRP A 24 3.59 -16.10 4.74
CA TRP A 24 4.54 -17.10 4.23
C TRP A 24 5.90 -16.99 4.90
N LEU A 25 6.13 -15.91 5.66
CA LEU A 25 7.39 -15.67 6.34
C LEU A 25 7.47 -16.33 7.72
N ASN A 26 6.35 -16.82 8.32
CA ASN A 26 6.31 -17.46 9.64
C ASN A 26 7.32 -16.84 10.64
N ASP A 27 8.27 -17.63 11.17
CA ASP A 27 9.28 -17.18 12.15
C ASP A 27 10.33 -16.23 11.52
N ALA A 28 10.56 -16.32 10.21
CA ALA A 28 11.43 -15.40 9.49
C ALA A 28 10.86 -13.97 9.40
N LEU A 29 9.54 -13.79 9.59
CA LEU A 29 8.91 -12.46 9.60
C LEU A 29 9.50 -11.56 10.68
N PHE A 30 9.68 -12.11 11.88
CA PHE A 30 10.15 -11.37 13.05
C PHE A 30 11.66 -11.13 12.98
N LYS A 31 12.42 -12.11 12.46
CA LYS A 31 13.88 -11.98 12.23
C LYS A 31 14.22 -10.89 11.21
N LEU A 32 13.31 -10.61 10.27
CA LEU A 32 13.45 -9.59 9.24
C LEU A 32 12.70 -8.29 9.56
N PHE A 33 12.28 -8.10 10.82
CA PHE A 33 11.51 -6.94 11.19
C PHE A 33 12.39 -5.71 11.42
N THR A 34 12.13 -4.65 10.65
CA THR A 34 12.65 -3.31 10.89
C THR A 34 11.53 -2.46 11.48
N LYS A 35 11.77 -1.81 12.62
CA LYS A 35 10.76 -0.98 13.28
C LYS A 35 10.53 0.31 12.47
N PRO A 36 9.30 0.58 12.00
CA PRO A 36 8.99 1.84 11.36
C PRO A 36 9.02 3.00 12.36
N THR A 37 9.22 4.23 11.89
CA THR A 37 9.29 5.46 12.70
C THR A 37 8.06 5.70 13.57
N TYR A 38 6.87 5.29 13.11
CA TYR A 38 5.61 5.40 13.84
C TYR A 38 5.36 4.25 14.84
N TYR A 39 6.23 3.24 14.91
CA TYR A 39 6.03 2.08 15.80
C TYR A 39 5.82 2.45 17.28
N PRO A 40 6.56 3.41 17.87
CA PRO A 40 6.39 3.78 19.28
C PRO A 40 4.98 4.29 19.64
N GLU A 41 4.27 4.91 18.69
CA GLU A 41 2.89 5.39 18.90
C GLU A 41 1.93 4.23 19.13
N LEU A 42 2.17 3.10 18.44
CA LEU A 42 1.37 1.88 18.58
C LEU A 42 1.58 1.18 19.93
N GLU A 43 2.72 1.40 20.59
CA GLU A 43 3.02 0.81 21.91
C GLU A 43 2.38 1.56 23.08
N THR A 44 1.74 2.71 22.83
CA THR A 44 1.04 3.49 23.86
C THR A 44 -0.30 2.83 24.26
N PRO A 45 -0.90 3.13 25.43
CA PRO A 45 -2.22 2.60 25.79
C PRO A 45 -3.39 3.26 25.04
N ARG A 46 -3.14 4.21 24.13
CA ARG A 46 -4.20 4.88 23.36
C ARG A 46 -4.74 3.96 22.26
N PRO A 47 -6.05 4.00 21.96
CA PRO A 47 -6.56 3.33 20.77
C PRO A 47 -5.87 3.91 19.53
N CYS A 48 -5.38 3.04 18.65
CA CYS A 48 -4.66 3.45 17.44
C CYS A 48 -5.26 2.77 16.23
N VAL A 49 -5.33 3.49 15.12
CA VAL A 49 -5.79 2.96 13.83
C VAL A 49 -4.71 3.20 12.80
N LEU A 50 -4.09 2.11 12.38
CA LEU A 50 -3.06 2.04 11.37
C LEU A 50 -3.70 1.88 9.98
N VAL A 51 -3.68 2.97 9.21
CA VAL A 51 -4.26 3.06 7.87
C VAL A 51 -3.17 2.92 6.81
N GLY A 52 -3.42 2.15 5.76
CA GLY A 52 -2.55 2.12 4.58
C GLY A 52 -2.92 1.06 3.55
N GLY A 53 -2.38 1.17 2.34
CA GLY A 53 -2.62 0.26 1.23
C GLY A 53 -2.21 -1.21 1.46
N ARG A 54 -2.58 -2.09 0.52
CA ARG A 54 -2.15 -3.49 0.55
C ARG A 54 -0.63 -3.59 0.32
N GLY A 55 0.12 -4.18 1.24
CA GLY A 55 1.58 -4.38 1.11
C GLY A 55 2.45 -3.34 1.82
N THR A 56 1.86 -2.35 2.50
CA THR A 56 2.59 -1.32 3.26
C THR A 56 3.22 -1.82 4.58
N GLY A 57 3.02 -3.08 4.95
CA GLY A 57 3.60 -3.67 6.17
C GLY A 57 2.71 -3.65 7.41
N LYS A 58 1.43 -3.22 7.32
CA LYS A 58 0.45 -3.20 8.43
C LYS A 58 0.44 -4.51 9.24
N THR A 59 0.14 -5.62 8.58
CA THR A 59 0.06 -6.94 9.20
C THR A 59 1.36 -7.34 9.89
N THR A 60 2.52 -7.04 9.29
CA THR A 60 3.83 -7.30 9.92
C THR A 60 3.97 -6.52 11.22
N VAL A 61 3.68 -5.21 11.19
CA VAL A 61 3.75 -4.35 12.38
C VAL A 61 2.79 -4.81 13.47
N LEU A 62 1.54 -5.12 13.12
CA LEU A 62 0.52 -5.56 14.06
C LEU A 62 0.83 -6.93 14.67
N ARG A 63 1.41 -7.86 13.90
CA ARG A 63 1.90 -9.13 14.45
C ARG A 63 3.08 -8.94 15.40
N CYS A 64 4.01 -8.01 15.11
CA CYS A 64 5.11 -7.71 16.03
C CYS A 64 4.67 -7.06 17.35
N LEU A 65 3.46 -6.48 17.40
CA LEU A 65 2.85 -5.96 18.62
C LEU A 65 2.16 -7.05 19.47
N SER A 66 1.98 -8.26 18.94
CA SER A 66 1.37 -9.36 19.70
C SER A 66 2.35 -9.95 20.71
N TYR A 67 1.84 -10.68 21.71
CA TYR A 67 2.71 -11.33 22.69
C TYR A 67 3.61 -12.39 22.02
N GLU A 68 3.10 -13.11 21.01
CA GLU A 68 3.88 -14.06 20.22
C GLU A 68 4.97 -13.36 19.41
N GLY A 69 4.62 -12.25 18.75
CA GLY A 69 5.59 -11.50 17.96
C GLY A 69 6.69 -10.89 18.81
N ARG A 70 6.34 -10.42 20.00
CA ARG A 70 7.31 -9.93 20.98
C ARG A 70 8.21 -11.05 21.51
N PHE A 71 7.63 -12.22 21.79
CA PHE A 71 8.40 -13.39 22.23
C PHE A 71 9.47 -13.80 21.21
N GLU A 72 9.11 -13.79 19.92
CA GLU A 72 10.04 -14.08 18.84
C GLU A 72 11.14 -13.01 18.72
N LEU A 73 10.79 -11.72 18.80
CA LEU A 73 11.75 -10.61 18.76
C LEU A 73 12.76 -10.66 19.92
N GLU A 74 12.33 -11.15 21.09
CA GLU A 74 13.18 -11.39 22.26
C GLU A 74 13.87 -12.77 22.23
N LYS A 75 13.86 -13.46 21.08
CA LYS A 75 14.51 -14.75 20.84
C LYS A 75 14.08 -15.85 21.82
N HIS A 76 12.78 -15.92 22.10
CA HIS A 76 12.18 -16.92 22.99
C HIS A 76 12.70 -16.87 24.44
N ASN A 77 13.15 -15.69 24.89
CA ASN A 77 13.65 -15.54 26.26
C ASN A 77 12.50 -15.32 27.26
N SER A 78 12.05 -16.41 27.89
CA SER A 78 10.95 -16.40 28.86
C SER A 78 11.20 -15.49 30.07
N ALA A 79 12.47 -15.22 30.42
CA ALA A 79 12.82 -14.31 31.52
C ALA A 79 12.41 -12.84 31.27
N THR A 80 12.13 -12.47 30.01
CA THR A 80 11.72 -11.10 29.66
C THR A 80 10.20 -10.89 29.78
N ILE A 81 9.40 -11.96 29.75
CA ILE A 81 7.93 -11.91 29.58
C ILE A 81 7.28 -11.04 30.66
N SER A 82 7.66 -11.22 31.93
CA SER A 82 7.10 -10.48 33.06
C SER A 82 7.46 -9.00 33.06
N ASN A 83 8.50 -8.59 32.31
CA ASN A 83 8.96 -7.21 32.21
C ASN A 83 8.29 -6.43 31.08
N TRP A 84 7.53 -7.08 30.20
CA TRP A 84 6.87 -6.39 29.09
C TRP A 84 5.84 -5.37 29.61
N PRO A 85 5.75 -4.16 29.05
CA PRO A 85 4.78 -3.13 29.44
C PRO A 85 3.34 -3.42 28.96
N TYR A 86 3.19 -4.32 27.99
CA TYR A 86 1.89 -4.71 27.43
C TYR A 86 1.91 -6.15 26.92
N TYR A 87 0.72 -6.73 26.77
CA TYR A 87 0.46 -7.98 26.06
C TYR A 87 -0.57 -7.75 24.96
N GLY A 88 -0.21 -8.08 23.71
CA GLY A 88 -1.05 -7.85 22.55
C GLY A 88 -1.68 -9.13 22.01
N PHE A 89 -2.98 -9.07 21.74
CA PHE A 89 -3.82 -10.17 21.28
C PHE A 89 -4.17 -9.98 19.81
N TYR A 90 -3.53 -10.74 18.91
CA TYR A 90 -3.68 -10.55 17.48
C TYR A 90 -4.86 -11.33 16.89
N TYR A 91 -5.87 -10.60 16.41
CA TYR A 91 -7.01 -11.13 15.70
C TYR A 91 -7.07 -10.60 14.27
N ARG A 92 -7.01 -11.49 13.29
CA ARG A 92 -7.28 -11.16 11.88
C ARG A 92 -8.73 -11.47 11.53
N VAL A 93 -9.44 -10.48 10.99
CA VAL A 93 -10.82 -10.66 10.53
C VAL A 93 -10.85 -11.66 9.37
N ASN A 94 -11.63 -12.74 9.54
CA ASN A 94 -11.78 -13.78 8.52
C ASN A 94 -13.07 -13.56 7.72
N THR A 95 -12.93 -13.20 6.45
CA THR A 95 -14.05 -12.91 5.53
C THR A 95 -15.08 -14.05 5.47
N ASN A 96 -14.64 -15.32 5.44
CA ASN A 96 -15.57 -16.46 5.37
C ASN A 96 -16.44 -16.58 6.62
N ARG A 97 -15.91 -16.22 7.79
CA ARG A 97 -16.66 -16.26 9.04
C ARG A 97 -17.63 -15.08 9.14
N VAL A 98 -17.14 -13.87 8.88
CA VAL A 98 -17.96 -12.66 9.10
C VAL A 98 -19.07 -12.50 8.06
N THR A 99 -18.90 -13.10 6.87
CA THR A 99 -19.96 -13.17 5.85
C THR A 99 -21.04 -14.20 6.14
N ALA A 100 -20.86 -15.07 7.14
CA ALA A 100 -21.93 -15.96 7.61
C ALA A 100 -22.98 -15.24 8.47
N PHE A 101 -22.67 -14.05 8.99
CA PHE A 101 -23.59 -13.23 9.79
C PHE A 101 -24.44 -12.33 8.89
N ARG A 102 -25.15 -12.92 7.94
CA ARG A 102 -26.08 -12.21 7.06
C ARG A 102 -27.07 -13.22 6.50
N GLY A 103 -28.27 -12.73 6.19
CA GLY A 103 -29.32 -13.54 5.59
C GLY A 103 -30.69 -13.09 6.09
N GLU A 104 -31.74 -13.61 5.47
CA GLU A 104 -33.13 -13.26 5.76
C GLU A 104 -33.71 -13.99 6.97
N GLU A 105 -32.95 -14.95 7.52
CA GLU A 105 -33.33 -15.79 8.65
C GLU A 105 -33.49 -15.01 9.96
N LEU A 106 -32.74 -13.90 10.14
CA LEU A 106 -32.77 -13.06 11.33
C LEU A 106 -32.94 -11.59 10.96
N SER A 107 -33.59 -10.82 11.85
CA SER A 107 -33.61 -9.36 11.74
C SER A 107 -32.23 -8.74 11.99
N ASP A 108 -32.02 -7.52 11.50
CA ASP A 108 -30.77 -6.77 11.70
C ASP A 108 -30.37 -6.68 13.18
N ARG A 109 -31.33 -6.42 14.08
CA ARG A 109 -31.09 -6.37 15.53
C ARG A 109 -30.68 -7.73 16.11
N GLN A 110 -31.20 -8.83 15.57
CA GLN A 110 -30.78 -10.17 15.98
C GLN A 110 -29.36 -10.45 15.48
N TRP A 111 -29.04 -10.10 14.22
CA TRP A 111 -27.69 -10.23 13.68
C TRP A 111 -26.65 -9.44 14.46
N GLU A 112 -26.96 -8.21 14.86
CA GLU A 112 -26.11 -7.40 15.74
C GLU A 112 -25.79 -8.13 17.05
N ARG A 113 -26.81 -8.66 17.74
CA ARG A 113 -26.65 -9.39 19.01
C ARG A 113 -25.85 -10.69 18.85
N VAL A 114 -26.14 -11.44 17.80
CA VAL A 114 -25.46 -12.70 17.45
C VAL A 114 -23.98 -12.43 17.17
N PHE A 115 -23.68 -11.38 16.39
CA PHE A 115 -22.31 -10.97 16.10
C PHE A 115 -21.58 -10.41 17.32
N ALA A 116 -22.27 -9.65 18.18
CA ALA A 116 -21.69 -9.15 19.43
C ALA A 116 -21.27 -10.29 20.37
N HIS A 117 -22.11 -11.32 20.52
CA HIS A 117 -21.75 -12.51 21.29
C HIS A 117 -20.56 -13.26 20.67
N TYR A 118 -20.50 -13.36 19.34
CA TYR A 118 -19.33 -13.92 18.65
C TYR A 118 -18.04 -13.16 18.97
N LEU A 119 -18.06 -11.83 18.94
CA LEU A 119 -16.90 -11.01 19.29
C LEU A 119 -16.46 -11.24 20.73
N ASN A 120 -17.38 -11.36 21.67
CA ASN A 120 -17.04 -11.71 23.06
C ASN A 120 -16.31 -13.06 23.12
N LEU A 121 -16.81 -14.10 22.46
CA LEU A 121 -16.14 -15.41 22.40
C LEU A 121 -14.76 -15.33 21.73
N VAL A 122 -14.61 -14.52 20.69
CA VAL A 122 -13.32 -14.32 20.00
C VAL A 122 -12.33 -13.63 20.93
N PHE A 123 -12.67 -12.51 21.54
CA PHE A 123 -11.76 -11.72 22.37
C PHE A 123 -11.44 -12.41 23.70
N CYS A 124 -12.44 -12.98 24.39
CA CYS A 124 -12.17 -13.82 25.55
C CYS A 124 -11.31 -15.03 25.18
N GLY A 125 -11.52 -15.61 23.99
CA GLY A 125 -10.70 -16.68 23.45
C GLY A 125 -9.23 -16.30 23.26
N GLN A 126 -8.95 -15.09 22.74
CA GLN A 126 -7.58 -14.61 22.59
C GLN A 126 -6.87 -14.41 23.95
N VAL A 127 -7.58 -13.87 24.94
CA VAL A 127 -7.04 -13.74 26.31
C VAL A 127 -6.82 -15.12 26.93
N ALA A 128 -7.74 -16.06 26.74
CA ALA A 128 -7.63 -17.42 27.24
C ALA A 128 -6.44 -18.18 26.61
N GLU A 129 -6.20 -18.02 25.31
CA GLU A 129 -5.03 -18.56 24.60
C GLU A 129 -3.73 -17.99 25.20
N PHE A 130 -3.68 -16.68 25.43
CA PHE A 130 -2.55 -16.03 26.10
C PHE A 130 -2.31 -16.58 27.52
N LEU A 131 -3.36 -16.73 28.33
CA LEU A 131 -3.21 -17.25 29.70
C LEU A 131 -2.68 -18.70 29.72
N GLY A 132 -3.14 -19.54 28.79
CA GLY A 132 -2.59 -20.89 28.61
C GLY A 132 -1.10 -20.84 28.26
N TRP A 133 -0.75 -20.06 27.23
CA TRP A 133 0.65 -19.86 26.82
C TRP A 133 1.53 -19.30 27.94
N TYR A 134 1.04 -18.33 28.71
CA TYR A 134 1.78 -17.69 29.79
C TYR A 134 2.12 -18.69 30.89
N CYS A 135 1.17 -19.56 31.28
CA CYS A 135 1.41 -20.63 32.24
C CYS A 135 2.40 -21.68 31.69
N ASP A 136 2.38 -21.98 30.39
CA ASP A 136 3.36 -22.89 29.79
C ASP A 136 4.79 -22.31 29.85
N GLN A 137 4.93 -20.99 29.67
CA GLN A 137 6.23 -20.31 29.75
C GLN A 137 6.70 -20.05 31.19
N LEU A 138 5.76 -19.82 32.11
CA LEU A 138 6.00 -19.48 33.51
C LEU A 138 5.06 -20.30 34.41
N PRO A 139 5.38 -21.57 34.72
CA PRO A 139 4.48 -22.50 35.41
C PRO A 139 4.07 -22.09 36.83
N ASP A 140 4.89 -21.29 37.51
CA ASP A 140 4.65 -20.83 38.89
C ASP A 140 3.73 -19.60 38.98
N SER A 141 3.12 -19.19 37.86
CA SER A 141 2.27 -18.00 37.79
C SER A 141 0.92 -18.22 38.45
N GLU A 142 0.40 -17.20 39.12
CA GLU A 142 -0.96 -17.25 39.68
C GLU A 142 -2.01 -17.38 38.56
N THR A 143 -3.09 -18.11 38.85
CA THR A 143 -4.18 -18.36 37.89
C THR A 143 -5.48 -17.73 38.37
N LEU A 144 -6.43 -17.57 37.45
CA LEU A 144 -7.77 -17.07 37.78
C LEU A 144 -8.43 -17.93 38.87
N SER A 145 -9.10 -17.27 39.83
CA SER A 145 -9.83 -17.96 40.90
C SER A 145 -11.00 -18.77 40.36
N ALA A 146 -11.42 -19.78 41.13
CA ALA A 146 -12.56 -20.63 40.76
C ALA A 146 -13.87 -19.84 40.58
N SER A 147 -14.09 -18.80 41.40
CA SER A 147 -15.28 -17.93 41.29
C SER A 147 -15.29 -17.16 39.99
N VAL A 148 -14.18 -16.50 39.64
CA VAL A 148 -14.02 -15.77 38.37
C VAL A 148 -14.23 -16.70 37.18
N CYS A 149 -13.69 -17.92 37.24
CA CYS A 149 -13.86 -18.90 36.17
C CYS A 149 -15.32 -19.32 35.99
N SER A 150 -16.05 -19.49 37.09
CA SER A 150 -17.46 -19.87 37.07
C SER A 150 -18.34 -18.74 36.53
N ASP A 151 -18.12 -17.52 37.01
CA ASP A 151 -18.89 -16.34 36.61
C ASP A 151 -18.70 -16.05 35.10
N LEU A 152 -17.46 -16.06 34.61
CA LEU A 152 -17.17 -15.86 33.18
C LEU A 152 -17.75 -16.97 32.30
N ALA A 153 -17.77 -18.22 32.78
CA ALA A 153 -18.40 -19.31 32.06
C ALA A 153 -19.92 -19.08 31.96
N ALA A 154 -20.56 -18.60 33.04
CA ALA A 154 -21.98 -18.27 33.04
C ALA A 154 -22.31 -17.09 32.11
N ASP A 155 -21.52 -16.02 32.14
CA ASP A 155 -21.73 -14.82 31.32
C ASP A 155 -21.64 -15.11 29.81
N LEU A 156 -20.78 -16.07 29.44
CA LEU A 156 -20.62 -16.54 28.06
C LEU A 156 -21.53 -17.71 27.70
N TYR A 157 -22.40 -18.17 28.60
CA TYR A 157 -23.29 -19.33 28.42
C TYR A 157 -22.53 -20.62 28.07
N LEU A 158 -21.42 -20.87 28.77
CA LEU A 158 -20.53 -22.02 28.62
C LEU A 158 -20.81 -23.12 29.65
N GLU A 159 -20.09 -24.24 29.53
CA GLU A 159 -20.05 -25.26 30.57
C GLU A 159 -19.37 -24.69 31.84
N GLU A 160 -19.90 -25.06 33.02
CA GLU A 160 -19.35 -24.63 34.30
C GLU A 160 -17.85 -24.92 34.39
N SER A 161 -17.08 -23.91 34.83
CA SER A 161 -15.62 -23.96 34.88
C SER A 161 -15.13 -23.60 36.27
N THR A 162 -14.50 -24.55 36.94
CA THR A 162 -14.01 -24.41 38.33
C THR A 162 -12.55 -23.98 38.43
N ASN A 163 -11.87 -23.81 37.29
CA ASN A 163 -10.48 -23.35 37.20
C ASN A 163 -10.16 -22.80 35.80
N GLN A 164 -9.04 -22.08 35.69
CA GLN A 164 -8.58 -21.44 34.45
C GLN A 164 -8.46 -22.43 33.29
N ALA A 165 -7.91 -23.63 33.51
CA ALA A 165 -7.75 -24.62 32.45
C ALA A 165 -9.10 -25.13 31.91
N GLN A 166 -10.11 -25.28 32.78
CA GLN A 166 -11.48 -25.58 32.36
C GLN A 166 -12.10 -24.42 31.58
N LEU A 167 -11.94 -23.18 32.06
CA LEU A 167 -12.45 -21.99 31.38
C LEU A 167 -11.87 -21.84 29.96
N ILE A 168 -10.55 -21.99 29.81
CA ILE A 168 -9.87 -21.93 28.50
C ILE A 168 -10.48 -22.96 27.53
N ARG A 169 -10.64 -24.22 27.97
CA ARG A 169 -11.27 -25.27 27.17
C ARG A 169 -12.75 -24.96 26.89
N GLY A 170 -13.45 -24.41 27.87
CA GLY A 170 -14.86 -24.00 27.78
C GLY A 170 -15.08 -22.95 26.71
N ILE A 171 -14.28 -21.88 26.70
CA ILE A 171 -14.33 -20.82 25.68
C ILE A 171 -14.04 -21.40 24.29
N ALA A 172 -13.00 -22.23 24.15
CA ALA A 172 -12.64 -22.86 22.89
C ALA A 172 -13.77 -23.76 22.35
N ARG A 173 -14.43 -24.55 23.20
CA ARG A 173 -15.60 -25.37 22.83
C ARG A 173 -16.83 -24.51 22.52
N GLY A 174 -17.09 -23.48 23.33
CA GLY A 174 -18.19 -22.54 23.14
C GLY A 174 -18.14 -21.86 21.79
N ARG A 175 -16.95 -21.38 21.39
CA ARG A 175 -16.72 -20.82 20.05
C ARG A 175 -17.02 -21.82 18.94
N ARG A 176 -16.55 -23.08 19.04
CA ARG A 176 -16.83 -24.12 18.02
C ARG A 176 -18.33 -24.43 17.94
N ARG A 177 -19.00 -24.53 19.09
CA ARG A 177 -20.46 -24.74 19.17
C ARG A 177 -21.22 -23.59 18.52
N PHE A 178 -20.80 -22.35 18.78
CA PHE A 178 -21.41 -21.17 18.19
C PHE A 178 -21.17 -21.07 16.68
N GLU A 179 -19.96 -21.35 16.21
CA GLU A 179 -19.65 -21.43 14.78
C GLU A 179 -20.47 -22.54 14.09
N ALA A 180 -20.70 -23.68 14.75
CA ALA A 180 -21.59 -24.74 14.24
C ALA A 180 -23.07 -24.32 14.20
N PHE A 181 -23.53 -23.55 15.19
CA PHE A 181 -24.87 -22.94 15.19
C PHE A 181 -25.05 -22.01 13.99
N LEU A 182 -24.10 -21.10 13.74
CA LEU A 182 -24.18 -20.17 12.60
C LEU A 182 -24.29 -20.89 11.25
N ASN A 183 -23.64 -22.04 11.11
CA ASN A 183 -23.72 -22.83 9.89
C ASN A 183 -25.04 -23.60 9.74
N ASN A 184 -25.79 -23.80 10.83
CA ASN A 184 -27.05 -24.53 10.87
C ASN A 184 -28.13 -23.66 11.53
N LEU A 185 -28.23 -22.42 11.07
CA LEU A 185 -29.02 -21.39 11.70
C LEU A 185 -30.51 -21.75 11.73
N ASP A 186 -31.08 -21.73 12.93
CA ASP A 186 -32.51 -21.92 13.19
C ASP A 186 -33.06 -20.66 13.88
N PRO A 187 -33.88 -19.84 13.20
CA PRO A 187 -34.46 -18.61 13.76
C PRO A 187 -35.27 -18.82 15.03
N ASP A 188 -35.90 -19.99 15.18
CA ASP A 188 -36.75 -20.32 16.32
C ASP A 188 -35.94 -20.81 17.54
N ASN A 189 -34.64 -21.08 17.35
CA ASN A 189 -33.76 -21.68 18.36
C ASN A 189 -32.40 -20.97 18.46
N ILE A 190 -32.43 -19.65 18.64
CA ILE A 190 -31.22 -18.85 18.87
C ILE A 190 -30.68 -19.16 20.29
N PRO A 191 -29.38 -19.50 20.44
CA PRO A 191 -28.79 -19.73 21.75
C PRO A 191 -28.82 -18.45 22.60
N GLN A 192 -28.67 -18.61 23.91
CA GLN A 192 -28.50 -17.46 24.79
C GLN A 192 -27.23 -16.68 24.40
N LEU A 193 -27.35 -15.35 24.39
CA LEU A 193 -26.33 -14.43 23.90
C LEU A 193 -25.86 -13.54 25.05
N SER A 194 -24.54 -13.42 25.18
CA SER A 194 -23.90 -12.56 26.18
C SER A 194 -24.08 -11.07 25.86
N LEU A 195 -24.01 -10.23 26.89
CA LEU A 195 -24.02 -8.79 26.72
C LEU A 195 -22.72 -8.35 26.04
N GLN A 196 -22.82 -7.45 25.06
CA GLN A 196 -21.66 -6.98 24.30
C GLN A 196 -20.61 -6.35 25.23
N GLY A 197 -19.34 -6.76 25.10
CA GLY A 197 -18.21 -6.19 25.83
C GLY A 197 -18.06 -6.72 27.27
N GLN A 198 -19.17 -6.95 27.98
CA GLN A 198 -19.15 -7.29 29.41
C GLN A 198 -18.22 -8.47 29.77
N PRO A 199 -18.28 -9.66 29.12
CA PRO A 199 -17.37 -10.74 29.46
C PRO A 199 -15.89 -10.44 29.14
N VAL A 200 -15.63 -9.55 28.18
CA VAL A 200 -14.27 -9.10 27.84
C VAL A 200 -13.75 -8.18 28.93
N ASP A 201 -14.56 -7.23 29.38
CA ASP A 201 -14.24 -6.34 30.50
C ASP A 201 -13.95 -7.15 31.77
N ASP A 202 -14.82 -8.10 32.13
CA ASP A 202 -14.68 -8.90 33.34
C ASP A 202 -13.44 -9.79 33.31
N LEU A 203 -13.17 -10.43 32.18
CA LEU A 203 -11.96 -11.26 32.03
C LEU A 203 -10.70 -10.40 32.08
N CYS A 204 -10.63 -9.27 31.36
CA CYS A 204 -9.47 -8.39 31.38
C CYS A 204 -9.23 -7.79 32.78
N ASN A 205 -10.29 -7.40 33.49
CA ASN A 205 -10.23 -6.97 34.89
C ASN A 205 -9.62 -8.04 35.79
N ALA A 206 -10.09 -9.28 35.67
CA ALA A 206 -9.60 -10.38 36.48
C ALA A 206 -8.12 -10.70 36.17
N VAL A 207 -7.73 -10.65 34.89
CA VAL A 207 -6.34 -10.83 34.46
C VAL A 207 -5.44 -9.76 35.07
N LEU A 208 -5.79 -8.47 34.95
CA LEU A 208 -4.99 -7.37 35.52
C LEU A 208 -4.94 -7.35 37.05
N SER A 209 -5.83 -8.10 37.71
CA SER A 209 -5.83 -8.27 39.17
C SER A 209 -4.80 -9.30 39.65
N LEU A 210 -4.28 -10.15 38.76
CA LEU A 210 -3.22 -11.10 39.09
C LEU A 210 -1.89 -10.35 39.31
N PRO A 211 -1.06 -10.74 40.30
CA PRO A 211 0.16 -10.01 40.64
C PRO A 211 1.13 -9.81 39.48
N GLN A 212 1.27 -10.81 38.60
CA GLN A 212 2.17 -10.76 37.45
C GLN A 212 1.73 -9.79 36.33
N PHE A 213 0.45 -9.41 36.30
CA PHE A 213 -0.12 -8.52 35.27
C PHE A 213 -0.43 -7.12 35.80
N LYS A 214 -0.10 -6.84 37.07
CA LYS A 214 -0.32 -5.53 37.67
C LYS A 214 0.46 -4.43 36.94
N GLY A 215 -0.24 -3.38 36.52
CA GLY A 215 0.35 -2.23 35.83
C GLY A 215 0.73 -2.49 34.36
N LYS A 216 0.31 -3.62 33.81
CA LYS A 216 0.48 -3.98 32.40
C LYS A 216 -0.71 -3.49 31.58
N ASN A 217 -0.50 -3.29 30.28
CA ASN A 217 -1.59 -2.94 29.35
C ASN A 217 -1.98 -4.15 28.49
N LEU A 218 -3.26 -4.29 28.18
CA LEU A 218 -3.75 -5.33 27.28
C LEU A 218 -4.19 -4.70 25.95
N PHE A 219 -3.69 -5.21 24.83
CA PHE A 219 -4.01 -4.67 23.50
C PHE A 219 -4.81 -5.68 22.69
N PHE A 220 -6.03 -5.35 22.27
CA PHE A 220 -6.73 -6.08 21.22
C PHE A 220 -6.29 -5.55 19.86
N ILE A 221 -5.57 -6.37 19.11
CA ILE A 221 -4.99 -6.02 17.82
C ILE A 221 -5.87 -6.62 16.73
N VAL A 222 -6.70 -5.81 16.07
CA VAL A 222 -7.63 -6.26 15.03
C VAL A 222 -7.09 -5.87 13.65
N ASP A 223 -6.67 -6.84 12.85
CA ASP A 223 -6.19 -6.63 11.47
C ASP A 223 -7.27 -6.95 10.43
N GLU A 224 -7.14 -6.31 9.26
CA GLU A 224 -8.07 -6.40 8.13
C GLU A 224 -9.53 -6.00 8.45
N LEU A 225 -9.70 -4.88 9.18
CA LEU A 225 -11.02 -4.34 9.52
C LEU A 225 -11.93 -4.14 8.30
N GLU A 226 -11.36 -3.87 7.12
CA GLU A 226 -12.12 -3.70 5.88
C GLU A 226 -13.01 -4.90 5.52
N ASN A 227 -12.69 -6.10 6.04
CA ASN A 227 -13.43 -7.34 5.79
C ASN A 227 -14.75 -7.44 6.58
N LEU A 228 -14.92 -6.68 7.67
CA LEU A 228 -16.18 -6.62 8.41
C LEU A 228 -17.28 -6.00 7.55
N LEU A 229 -18.52 -6.45 7.70
CA LEU A 229 -19.70 -5.78 7.16
C LEU A 229 -19.94 -4.43 7.87
N ASP A 230 -20.72 -3.55 7.26
CA ASP A 230 -20.92 -2.19 7.78
C ASP A 230 -21.50 -2.18 9.20
N TYR A 231 -22.54 -2.96 9.46
CA TYR A 231 -23.11 -3.08 10.81
C TYR A 231 -22.13 -3.73 11.80
N GLN A 232 -21.27 -4.63 11.33
CA GLN A 232 -20.25 -5.28 12.18
C GLN A 232 -19.15 -4.30 12.58
N GLN A 233 -18.78 -3.37 11.69
CA GLN A 233 -17.90 -2.25 12.06
C GLN A 233 -18.56 -1.40 13.15
N ILE A 234 -19.87 -1.14 13.08
CA ILE A 234 -20.61 -0.40 14.12
C ILE A 234 -20.57 -1.12 15.48
N VAL A 235 -20.78 -2.44 15.49
CA VAL A 235 -20.65 -3.26 16.70
C VAL A 235 -19.24 -3.13 17.29
N LEU A 236 -18.18 -3.32 16.49
CA LEU A 236 -16.80 -3.19 16.98
C LEU A 236 -16.46 -1.75 17.42
N ASN A 237 -16.94 -0.73 16.70
CA ASN A 237 -16.75 0.68 17.07
C ASN A 237 -17.30 0.98 18.46
N THR A 238 -18.42 0.35 18.83
CA THR A 238 -19.03 0.49 20.15
C THR A 238 -18.10 -0.02 21.25
N LEU A 239 -17.39 -1.14 21.01
CA LEU A 239 -16.36 -1.64 21.93
C LEU A 239 -15.16 -0.70 22.02
N ILE A 240 -14.71 -0.14 20.90
CA ILE A 240 -13.59 0.83 20.88
C ILE A 240 -13.96 2.10 21.64
N LYS A 241 -15.20 2.58 21.51
CA LYS A 241 -15.68 3.81 22.14
C LYS A 241 -15.79 3.69 23.66
N HIS A 242 -16.23 2.53 24.13
CA HIS A 242 -16.53 2.30 25.55
C HIS A 242 -15.51 1.42 26.26
N CYS A 243 -14.37 1.09 25.64
CA CYS A 243 -13.34 0.30 26.31
C CYS A 243 -12.86 1.03 27.57
N GLY A 244 -12.91 0.33 28.71
CA GLY A 244 -12.40 0.83 29.98
C GLY A 244 -10.87 0.95 30.01
N PRO A 245 -10.28 1.30 31.16
CA PRO A 245 -8.82 1.46 31.29
C PRO A 245 -8.02 0.16 31.17
N ASN A 246 -8.70 -0.99 31.12
CA ASN A 246 -8.09 -2.32 31.23
C ASN A 246 -7.49 -2.83 29.93
N TYR A 247 -7.99 -2.34 28.79
CA TYR A 247 -7.47 -2.73 27.49
C TYR A 247 -7.69 -1.62 26.46
N THR A 248 -6.99 -1.72 25.34
CA THR A 248 -7.13 -0.78 24.22
C THR A 248 -7.10 -1.50 22.89
N PHE A 249 -7.47 -0.80 21.81
CA PHE A 249 -7.55 -1.36 20.47
C PHE A 249 -6.46 -0.84 19.54
N LYS A 250 -5.84 -1.75 18.79
CA LYS A 250 -4.90 -1.46 17.70
C LYS A 250 -5.49 -2.01 16.41
N ILE A 251 -5.97 -1.13 15.54
CA ILE A 251 -6.75 -1.51 14.37
C ILE A 251 -5.93 -1.36 13.10
N GLY A 252 -5.82 -2.41 12.29
CA GLY A 252 -5.29 -2.37 10.93
C GLY A 252 -6.41 -2.26 9.91
N VAL A 253 -6.33 -1.27 9.01
CA VAL A 253 -7.34 -1.09 7.96
C VAL A 253 -6.74 -0.53 6.68
N ARG A 254 -7.32 -0.89 5.53
CA ARG A 254 -7.03 -0.22 4.26
C ARG A 254 -7.58 1.21 4.23
N ASP A 255 -6.98 2.06 3.39
CA ASP A 255 -7.61 3.34 3.08
C ASP A 255 -9.02 3.10 2.50
N LEU A 256 -9.99 3.92 2.93
CA LEU A 256 -11.44 3.75 2.71
C LEU A 256 -12.06 2.43 3.23
N GLY A 257 -11.30 1.59 3.94
CA GLY A 257 -11.79 0.31 4.47
C GLY A 257 -12.65 0.43 5.73
N TRP A 258 -12.49 1.50 6.50
CA TRP A 258 -13.30 1.77 7.69
C TRP A 258 -14.48 2.68 7.34
N ARG A 259 -15.54 2.04 6.86
CA ARG A 259 -16.70 2.65 6.19
C ARG A 259 -17.70 3.26 7.18
N LYS A 260 -17.81 2.71 8.39
CA LYS A 260 -18.69 3.24 9.44
C LYS A 260 -17.90 3.74 10.64
N ARG A 261 -18.24 4.94 11.11
CA ARG A 261 -17.66 5.57 12.32
C ARG A 261 -18.61 5.63 13.49
N SER A 262 -19.90 5.40 13.26
CA SER A 262 -20.93 5.34 14.30
C SER A 262 -20.76 4.12 15.18
N THR A 263 -21.27 4.24 16.41
CA THR A 263 -21.52 3.13 17.34
C THR A 263 -22.98 2.66 17.20
N LEU A 264 -23.39 1.67 18.00
CA LEU A 264 -24.79 1.25 18.09
C LEU A 264 -25.71 2.39 18.57
N ASN A 265 -25.17 3.41 19.23
CA ASN A 265 -25.84 4.69 19.39
C ASN A 265 -25.49 5.58 18.18
N GLU A 266 -26.45 5.80 17.28
CA GLU A 266 -26.23 6.53 16.02
C GLU A 266 -25.74 7.98 16.22
N ASN A 267 -26.06 8.58 17.37
CA ASN A 267 -25.61 9.93 17.75
C ASN A 267 -24.16 9.97 18.24
N GLU A 268 -23.52 8.82 18.38
CA GLU A 268 -22.16 8.67 18.88
C GLU A 268 -21.25 8.08 17.80
N GLN A 269 -20.14 8.77 17.54
CA GLN A 269 -19.15 8.38 16.56
C GLN A 269 -17.75 8.35 17.17
N LEU A 270 -16.87 7.55 16.58
CA LEU A 270 -15.44 7.58 16.85
C LEU A 270 -14.78 8.73 16.11
N ILE A 271 -14.10 9.60 16.84
CA ILE A 271 -13.47 10.82 16.35
C ILE A 271 -11.97 10.77 16.65
N SER A 272 -11.13 11.00 15.63
CA SER A 272 -9.70 11.23 15.84
C SER A 272 -9.43 12.72 16.10
N PRO A 273 -8.56 13.11 17.06
CA PRO A 273 -7.76 12.25 17.94
C PRO A 273 -8.41 11.93 19.30
N ALA A 274 -9.66 12.35 19.54
CA ALA A 274 -10.31 12.26 20.85
C ALA A 274 -10.49 10.81 21.34
N ASP A 275 -10.95 9.93 20.45
CA ASP A 275 -11.24 8.52 20.77
C ASP A 275 -10.11 7.58 20.32
N TYR A 276 -9.40 7.93 19.24
CA TYR A 276 -8.30 7.13 18.70
C TYR A 276 -7.30 7.98 17.93
N GLU A 277 -6.04 7.53 17.91
CA GLU A 277 -4.98 8.10 17.10
C GLU A 277 -4.96 7.48 15.69
N ARG A 278 -5.14 8.30 14.65
CA ARG A 278 -5.02 7.87 13.25
C ARG A 278 -3.55 7.92 12.82
N ILE A 279 -3.01 6.76 12.45
CA ILE A 279 -1.64 6.61 11.92
C ILE A 279 -1.76 6.21 10.45
N ASP A 280 -1.59 7.18 9.55
CA ASP A 280 -1.58 6.93 8.11
C ASP A 280 -0.15 6.61 7.65
N ILE A 281 0.10 5.36 7.23
CA ILE A 281 1.45 4.91 6.87
C ILE A 281 2.01 5.74 5.72
N GLU A 282 1.20 6.08 4.72
CA GLU A 282 1.69 6.82 3.56
C GLU A 282 2.18 8.20 3.99
N GLN A 283 1.43 8.90 4.82
CA GLN A 283 1.80 10.22 5.35
C GLN A 283 3.01 10.17 6.31
N ARG A 284 3.09 9.12 7.15
CA ARG A 284 4.18 8.95 8.13
C ARG A 284 5.48 8.43 7.49
N MET A 285 5.41 7.88 6.28
CA MET A 285 6.53 7.33 5.52
C MET A 285 6.62 8.00 4.15
N GLU A 286 6.65 9.34 4.11
CA GLU A 286 6.86 10.07 2.86
C GLU A 286 8.34 10.32 2.56
N GLY A 287 8.67 10.35 1.26
CA GLY A 287 9.95 10.80 0.75
C GLY A 287 11.15 10.06 1.32
N ASP A 288 12.09 10.80 1.90
CA ASP A 288 13.38 10.27 2.35
C ASP A 288 13.22 9.32 3.57
N GLN A 289 12.14 9.41 4.34
CA GLN A 289 11.89 8.49 5.47
C GLN A 289 11.64 7.07 4.97
N PHE A 290 10.75 6.92 3.97
CA PHE A 290 10.51 5.62 3.34
C PHE A 290 11.75 5.09 2.65
N ALA A 291 12.50 5.94 1.94
CA ALA A 291 13.72 5.50 1.26
C ALA A 291 14.79 4.93 2.21
N LYS A 292 14.90 5.48 3.43
CA LYS A 292 15.80 4.97 4.47
C LYS A 292 15.29 3.67 5.07
N PHE A 293 14.03 3.65 5.52
CA PHE A 293 13.38 2.46 6.07
C PHE A 293 13.44 1.27 5.08
N ALA A 294 13.15 1.54 3.81
CA ALA A 294 13.26 0.57 2.74
C ALA A 294 14.67 0.00 2.57
N ALA A 295 15.70 0.84 2.67
CA ALA A 295 17.09 0.40 2.53
C ALA A 295 17.46 -0.52 3.69
N GLU A 296 17.04 -0.19 4.91
CA GLU A 296 17.21 -1.04 6.09
C GLU A 296 16.55 -2.42 5.89
N VAL A 297 15.30 -2.46 5.45
CA VAL A 297 14.57 -3.71 5.18
C VAL A 297 15.27 -4.56 4.12
N CYS A 298 15.65 -3.95 2.99
CA CYS A 298 16.29 -4.65 1.88
C CYS A 298 17.70 -5.14 2.26
N ASN A 299 18.49 -4.33 2.98
CA ASN A 299 19.83 -4.72 3.44
C ASN A 299 19.77 -5.83 4.49
N LEU A 300 18.79 -5.80 5.40
CA LEU A 300 18.57 -6.89 6.36
C LEU A 300 18.24 -8.20 5.65
N ARG A 301 17.39 -8.15 4.61
CA ARG A 301 17.07 -9.32 3.77
C ARG A 301 18.28 -9.83 2.97
N ALA A 302 19.08 -8.93 2.43
CA ALA A 302 20.31 -9.30 1.73
C ALA A 302 21.33 -9.96 2.69
N ALA A 303 21.47 -9.44 3.91
CA ALA A 303 22.43 -9.94 4.89
C ALA A 303 22.15 -11.36 5.39
N VAL A 304 20.90 -11.82 5.36
CA VAL A 304 20.53 -13.21 5.73
C VAL A 304 20.62 -14.20 4.57
N SER A 305 20.95 -13.74 3.37
CA SER A 305 21.03 -14.56 2.17
C SER A 305 22.48 -14.85 1.81
N ALA A 306 22.80 -16.13 1.55
CA ALA A 306 24.12 -16.55 1.13
C ALA A 306 24.52 -16.00 -0.26
N ASP A 307 23.54 -15.66 -1.10
CA ASP A 307 23.76 -15.15 -2.47
C ASP A 307 24.35 -13.73 -2.51
N PHE A 308 24.40 -12.98 -1.40
CA PHE A 308 24.86 -11.58 -1.39
C PHE A 308 26.15 -11.38 -0.58
N PRO A 309 27.04 -10.47 -1.00
CA PRO A 309 28.25 -10.16 -0.25
C PRO A 309 27.90 -9.48 1.09
N SER A 310 28.68 -9.82 2.13
CA SER A 310 28.57 -9.17 3.44
C SER A 310 28.77 -7.66 3.33
N GLY A 311 27.86 -6.88 3.95
CA GLY A 311 27.92 -5.42 3.95
C GLY A 311 27.43 -4.75 2.66
N LEU A 312 26.73 -5.49 1.79
CA LEU A 312 26.07 -4.93 0.61
C LEU A 312 25.13 -3.77 1.00
N ASP A 313 25.20 -2.69 0.22
CA ASP A 313 24.24 -1.59 0.24
C ASP A 313 23.37 -1.64 -1.02
N ILE A 314 22.13 -2.08 -0.86
CA ILE A 314 21.17 -2.26 -1.96
C ILE A 314 20.94 -0.97 -2.75
N ALA A 315 21.08 0.19 -2.10
CA ALA A 315 20.86 1.47 -2.78
C ALA A 315 21.97 1.76 -3.80
N ARG A 316 23.19 1.24 -3.59
CA ARG A 316 24.34 1.44 -4.48
C ARG A 316 24.30 0.58 -5.72
N ILE A 317 23.69 -0.60 -5.65
CA ILE A 317 23.57 -1.48 -6.82
C ILE A 317 22.47 -1.02 -7.78
N LEU A 318 21.69 0.01 -7.43
CA LEU A 318 20.67 0.62 -8.27
C LEU A 318 21.11 2.03 -8.67
N PRO A 319 22.05 2.18 -9.63
CA PRO A 319 22.52 3.48 -10.08
C PRO A 319 21.40 4.29 -10.72
N SER A 320 21.40 5.60 -10.44
CA SER A 320 20.50 6.58 -11.06
C SER A 320 21.06 7.11 -12.38
N LEU A 321 20.19 7.68 -13.21
CA LEU A 321 20.56 8.44 -14.39
C LEU A 321 20.30 9.94 -14.18
N SER A 322 21.26 10.77 -14.58
CA SER A 322 21.02 12.18 -14.88
C SER A 322 20.17 12.34 -16.14
N ALA A 323 19.62 13.54 -16.36
CA ALA A 323 18.82 13.81 -17.56
C ALA A 323 19.67 13.73 -18.84
N GLU A 324 20.95 14.08 -18.72
CA GLU A 324 21.94 14.05 -19.77
C GLU A 324 22.26 12.60 -20.16
N GLU A 325 22.63 11.76 -19.19
CA GLU A 325 22.91 10.32 -19.40
C GLU A 325 21.70 9.58 -19.98
N GLU A 326 20.50 9.84 -19.43
CA GLU A 326 19.28 9.25 -19.98
C GLU A 326 19.02 9.73 -21.42
N GLY A 327 19.23 11.01 -21.70
CA GLY A 327 19.13 11.55 -23.06
C GLY A 327 20.06 10.82 -24.03
N GLU A 328 21.30 10.53 -23.61
CA GLU A 328 22.24 9.77 -24.44
C GLU A 328 21.71 8.38 -24.79
N LEU A 329 21.23 7.63 -23.81
CA LEU A 329 20.63 6.29 -24.01
C LEU A 329 19.37 6.33 -24.89
N LEU A 330 18.63 7.45 -24.85
CA LEU A 330 17.46 7.68 -25.70
C LEU A 330 17.83 8.19 -27.12
N GLY A 331 19.12 8.38 -27.42
CA GLY A 331 19.61 8.76 -28.74
C GLY A 331 19.55 10.27 -29.02
N ILE A 332 19.67 11.10 -27.99
CA ILE A 332 19.59 12.57 -28.12
C ILE A 332 20.64 13.15 -29.07
N LYS A 333 21.81 12.50 -29.23
CA LYS A 333 22.88 12.93 -30.13
C LYS A 333 22.41 12.97 -31.59
N GLU A 334 21.64 11.96 -32.02
CA GLU A 334 21.05 11.94 -33.37
C GLU A 334 19.99 13.02 -33.55
N HIS A 335 19.20 13.28 -32.51
CA HIS A 335 18.17 14.32 -32.52
C HIS A 335 18.80 15.72 -32.63
N ALA A 336 19.80 16.00 -31.79
CA ALA A 336 20.58 17.22 -31.82
C ALA A 336 21.25 17.45 -33.20
N ALA A 337 21.82 16.40 -33.81
CA ALA A 337 22.41 16.50 -35.14
C ALA A 337 21.39 16.91 -36.23
N LYS A 338 20.13 16.47 -36.12
CA LYS A 338 19.05 16.93 -37.03
C LYS A 338 18.70 18.39 -36.80
N ILE A 339 18.64 18.83 -35.54
CA ILE A 339 18.38 20.23 -35.19
C ILE A 339 19.50 21.13 -35.71
N VAL A 340 20.78 20.74 -35.59
CA VAL A 340 21.89 21.51 -36.16
C VAL A 340 21.72 21.70 -37.67
N ARG A 341 21.35 20.66 -38.42
CA ARG A 341 21.10 20.78 -39.88
C ARG A 341 19.94 21.72 -40.18
N GLN A 342 18.88 21.69 -39.36
CA GLN A 342 17.75 22.60 -39.50
C GLN A 342 18.16 24.05 -39.22
N VAL A 343 18.91 24.29 -38.14
CA VAL A 343 19.43 25.63 -37.80
C VAL A 343 20.33 26.16 -38.91
N GLN A 344 21.20 25.34 -39.48
CA GLN A 344 22.04 25.72 -40.62
C GLN A 344 21.23 26.17 -41.85
N ARG A 345 20.04 25.60 -42.05
CA ARG A 345 19.16 25.93 -43.17
C ARG A 345 18.29 27.16 -42.90
N ASP A 346 17.64 27.18 -41.74
CA ASP A 346 16.55 28.11 -41.44
C ASP A 346 17.04 29.38 -40.70
N CYS A 347 18.17 29.31 -39.98
CA CYS A 347 18.75 30.45 -39.26
C CYS A 347 20.29 30.30 -39.11
N PRO A 348 21.06 30.41 -40.22
CA PRO A 348 22.49 30.07 -40.28
C PRO A 348 23.37 30.86 -39.32
N ASP A 349 22.97 32.08 -38.93
CA ASP A 349 23.69 32.91 -37.96
C ASP A 349 23.92 32.19 -36.61
N TRP A 350 23.01 31.27 -36.24
CA TRP A 350 23.08 30.49 -35.00
C TRP A 350 23.75 29.12 -35.16
N ALA A 351 24.27 28.78 -36.35
CA ALA A 351 24.81 27.45 -36.62
C ALA A 351 26.05 27.11 -35.78
N SER A 352 26.90 28.10 -35.47
CA SER A 352 28.07 27.90 -34.61
C SER A 352 27.66 27.61 -33.17
N ASP A 353 26.72 28.40 -32.64
CA ASP A 353 26.20 28.23 -31.29
C ASP A 353 25.45 26.91 -31.13
N ALA A 354 24.63 26.52 -32.11
CA ALA A 354 23.93 25.24 -32.07
C ALA A 354 24.90 24.04 -32.02
N LYS A 355 26.07 24.12 -32.68
CA LYS A 355 27.08 23.06 -32.65
C LYS A 355 27.83 22.97 -31.33
N SER A 356 27.98 24.06 -30.59
CA SER A 356 28.70 24.11 -29.32
C SER A 356 27.81 23.77 -28.11
N MET A 357 26.49 23.79 -28.29
CA MET A 357 25.53 23.47 -27.24
C MET A 357 25.51 21.98 -26.86
N ALA A 358 25.25 21.71 -25.58
CA ALA A 358 24.94 20.37 -25.12
C ALA A 358 23.70 19.82 -25.87
N PRO A 359 23.67 18.52 -26.23
CA PRO A 359 22.55 17.95 -26.99
C PRO A 359 21.17 18.14 -26.34
N LEU A 360 21.10 18.08 -25.01
CA LEU A 360 19.86 18.28 -24.26
C LEU A 360 19.37 19.72 -24.34
N ASP A 361 20.26 20.69 -24.14
CA ASP A 361 19.94 22.11 -24.28
C ASP A 361 19.48 22.46 -25.69
N LEU A 362 20.14 21.91 -26.72
CA LEU A 362 19.76 22.15 -28.12
C LEU A 362 18.40 21.53 -28.44
N SER A 363 18.14 20.32 -27.93
CA SER A 363 16.83 19.67 -28.05
C SER A 363 15.74 20.47 -27.33
N PHE A 364 16.07 21.12 -26.21
CA PHE A 364 15.14 22.01 -25.53
C PHE A 364 14.84 23.29 -26.32
N VAL A 365 15.81 23.85 -27.07
CA VAL A 365 15.56 24.98 -27.99
C VAL A 365 14.51 24.62 -29.03
N ASP A 366 14.65 23.46 -29.69
CA ASP A 366 13.65 22.97 -30.66
C ASP A 366 12.29 22.75 -29.99
N PHE A 367 12.26 22.07 -28.85
CA PHE A 367 11.04 21.83 -28.07
C PHE A 367 10.33 23.14 -27.72
N TRP A 368 11.07 24.15 -27.26
CA TRP A 368 10.52 25.45 -26.88
C TRP A 368 9.98 26.23 -28.09
N ALA A 369 10.73 26.22 -29.19
CA ALA A 369 10.30 26.84 -30.45
C ALA A 369 8.96 26.26 -30.94
N ARG A 370 8.82 24.92 -30.93
CA ARG A 370 7.57 24.22 -31.28
C ARG A 370 6.44 24.54 -30.30
N SER A 371 6.73 24.51 -28.99
CA SER A 371 5.73 24.75 -27.94
C SER A 371 5.14 26.15 -28.01
N GLN A 372 5.96 27.17 -28.30
CA GLN A 372 5.54 28.57 -28.39
C GLN A 372 5.14 28.99 -29.82
N LYS A 373 5.27 28.09 -30.80
CA LYS A 373 5.09 28.40 -32.23
C LYS A 373 5.96 29.58 -32.69
N LEU A 374 7.21 29.62 -32.22
CA LEU A 374 8.18 30.67 -32.54
C LEU A 374 9.27 30.14 -33.48
N PRO A 375 9.87 30.99 -34.34
CA PRO A 375 11.09 30.64 -35.05
C PRO A 375 12.24 30.31 -34.09
N MET A 376 13.06 29.31 -34.42
CA MET A 376 14.22 28.92 -33.59
C MET A 376 15.16 30.11 -33.30
N SER A 377 15.37 30.99 -34.27
CA SER A 377 16.21 32.18 -34.11
C SER A 377 15.73 33.12 -32.99
N SER A 378 14.42 33.22 -32.77
CA SER A 378 13.86 34.01 -31.67
C SER A 378 14.17 33.38 -30.31
N VAL A 379 14.15 32.05 -30.22
CA VAL A 379 14.49 31.31 -29.00
C VAL A 379 15.98 31.44 -28.68
N PHE A 380 16.86 31.37 -29.68
CA PHE A 380 18.29 31.62 -29.49
C PHE A 380 18.57 33.04 -28.96
N ARG A 381 17.92 34.06 -29.53
CA ARG A 381 18.02 35.45 -29.03
C ARG A 381 17.55 35.57 -27.59
N GLU A 382 16.40 34.98 -27.26
CA GLU A 382 15.86 34.99 -25.90
C GLU A 382 16.84 34.34 -24.92
N ARG A 383 17.39 33.18 -25.27
CA ARG A 383 18.40 32.49 -24.46
C ARG A 383 19.64 33.35 -24.20
N GLN A 384 20.12 34.06 -25.22
CA GLN A 384 21.29 34.94 -25.09
C GLN A 384 20.98 36.16 -24.21
N ARG A 385 19.80 36.77 -24.37
CA ARG A 385 19.38 37.95 -23.61
C ARG A 385 19.07 37.62 -22.15
N ASP A 386 18.34 36.54 -21.91
CA ASP A 386 17.71 36.20 -20.64
C ASP A 386 18.17 34.82 -20.14
N SER A 387 19.48 34.61 -20.04
CA SER A 387 20.10 33.31 -19.68
C SER A 387 19.54 32.69 -18.40
N LYS A 388 19.25 33.49 -17.36
CA LYS A 388 18.66 32.98 -16.10
C LYS A 388 17.26 32.40 -16.30
N ILE A 389 16.39 33.11 -17.02
CA ILE A 389 15.03 32.63 -17.34
C ILE A 389 15.10 31.35 -18.17
N TRP A 390 16.07 31.28 -19.10
CA TRP A 390 16.30 30.07 -19.88
C TRP A 390 16.68 28.86 -19.01
N GLN A 391 17.60 29.05 -18.06
CA GLN A 391 18.00 27.99 -17.12
C GLN A 391 16.83 27.53 -16.23
N ASP A 392 16.00 28.45 -15.75
CA ASP A 392 14.79 28.11 -14.98
C ASP A 392 13.79 27.29 -15.82
N ARG A 393 13.62 27.64 -17.10
CA ARG A 393 12.78 26.85 -18.02
C ARG A 393 13.38 25.47 -18.29
N LEU A 394 14.67 25.40 -18.61
CA LEU A 394 15.36 24.13 -18.83
C LEU A 394 15.21 23.22 -17.60
N GLY A 395 15.39 23.75 -16.38
CA GLY A 395 15.18 23.00 -15.14
C GLY A 395 13.77 22.40 -15.01
N ASN A 396 12.74 23.12 -15.46
CA ASN A 396 11.34 22.68 -15.42
C ASN A 396 10.97 21.67 -16.52
N TYR A 397 11.61 21.76 -17.70
CA TYR A 397 11.21 21.01 -18.88
C TYR A 397 12.20 19.91 -19.30
N LYS A 398 13.40 19.85 -18.72
CA LYS A 398 14.42 18.84 -19.07
C LYS A 398 13.94 17.41 -18.90
N PHE A 399 13.20 17.12 -17.83
CA PHE A 399 12.69 15.78 -17.57
C PHE A 399 11.47 15.43 -18.45
N PRO A 400 10.46 16.32 -18.61
CA PRO A 400 9.40 16.13 -19.61
C PRO A 400 9.93 15.87 -21.03
N LEU A 401 10.99 16.57 -21.43
CA LEU A 401 11.61 16.42 -22.75
C LEU A 401 12.08 14.98 -23.03
N LEU A 402 12.49 14.22 -22.00
CA LEU A 402 12.97 12.84 -22.19
C LEU A 402 11.88 11.91 -22.73
N PHE A 403 10.60 12.16 -22.40
CA PHE A 403 9.47 11.38 -22.92
C PHE A 403 9.23 11.58 -24.42
N THR A 404 9.77 12.65 -25.02
CA THR A 404 9.55 12.98 -26.44
C THR A 404 10.62 12.40 -27.37
N LEU A 405 11.81 12.05 -26.84
CA LEU A 405 12.98 11.70 -27.66
C LEU A 405 12.81 10.40 -28.47
N LYS A 406 12.17 9.39 -27.86
CA LYS A 406 11.83 8.11 -28.51
C LYS A 406 10.33 7.94 -28.78
N ARG A 407 9.60 9.05 -28.88
CA ARG A 407 8.19 9.03 -29.28
C ARG A 407 8.04 8.29 -30.62
N ARG A 408 7.07 7.37 -30.69
CA ARG A 408 6.77 6.51 -31.85
C ARG A 408 7.89 5.56 -32.28
N LYS A 409 8.91 5.34 -31.45
CA LYS A 409 9.98 4.37 -31.71
C LYS A 409 9.80 3.11 -30.84
N PRO A 410 10.27 1.93 -31.31
CA PRO A 410 10.33 0.73 -30.49
C PRO A 410 11.43 0.82 -29.42
N GLY A 411 11.37 -0.09 -28.46
CA GLY A 411 12.30 -0.19 -27.33
C GLY A 411 11.96 0.73 -26.16
N ILE A 412 12.93 0.92 -25.26
CA ILE A 412 12.78 1.77 -24.07
C ILE A 412 12.54 3.22 -24.51
N ARG A 413 11.35 3.76 -24.19
CA ARG A 413 10.95 5.15 -24.49
C ARG A 413 11.29 6.14 -23.37
N LYS A 414 11.50 5.63 -22.14
CA LYS A 414 11.88 6.37 -20.93
C LYS A 414 12.52 5.38 -19.95
N TYR A 415 13.58 5.79 -19.26
CA TYR A 415 14.21 4.99 -18.22
C TYR A 415 13.62 5.27 -16.83
N TYR A 416 13.53 4.19 -16.04
CA TYR A 416 13.07 4.18 -14.66
C TYR A 416 14.14 3.47 -13.83
N ALA A 417 15.20 4.20 -13.47
CA ALA A 417 16.38 3.67 -12.81
C ALA A 417 16.82 4.54 -11.63
N GLY A 418 17.45 3.90 -10.65
CA GLY A 418 17.95 4.49 -9.43
C GLY A 418 17.13 4.13 -8.20
N TRP A 419 17.80 3.98 -7.05
CA TRP A 419 17.15 3.75 -5.76
C TRP A 419 16.01 4.72 -5.47
N ARG A 420 16.25 6.03 -5.65
CA ARG A 420 15.23 7.08 -5.45
C ARG A 420 14.05 6.95 -6.41
N THR A 421 14.28 6.48 -7.63
CA THR A 421 13.20 6.25 -8.61
C THR A 421 12.33 5.06 -8.17
N PHE A 422 12.95 3.96 -7.74
CA PHE A 422 12.23 2.79 -7.24
C PHE A 422 11.43 3.09 -5.98
N THR A 423 11.98 3.86 -5.03
CA THR A 423 11.24 4.24 -3.81
C THR A 423 10.05 5.16 -4.12
N LEU A 424 10.19 6.10 -5.07
CA LEU A 424 9.07 6.93 -5.53
C LEU A 424 8.00 6.11 -6.27
N MET A 425 8.40 5.14 -7.10
CA MET A 425 7.47 4.23 -7.78
C MET A 425 6.71 3.31 -6.81
N ALA A 426 7.40 2.84 -5.77
CA ALA A 426 6.79 2.04 -4.72
C ALA A 426 5.78 2.85 -3.89
N GLY A 427 5.90 4.18 -3.81
CA GLY A 427 4.87 5.04 -3.23
C GLY A 427 4.59 4.77 -1.75
N GLY A 428 5.61 4.46 -0.94
CA GLY A 428 5.44 4.10 0.47
C GLY A 428 5.07 2.61 0.70
N ASN A 429 4.92 1.83 -0.37
CA ASN A 429 4.59 0.41 -0.29
C ASN A 429 5.87 -0.46 -0.31
N ILE A 430 6.27 -0.97 0.86
CA ILE A 430 7.48 -1.80 0.98
C ILE A 430 7.41 -3.07 0.12
N ARG A 431 6.23 -3.67 -0.07
CA ARG A 431 6.09 -4.84 -0.96
C ARG A 431 6.45 -4.47 -2.40
N TYR A 432 5.92 -3.38 -2.92
CA TYR A 432 6.22 -2.96 -4.29
C TYR A 432 7.70 -2.67 -4.48
N LEU A 433 8.36 -2.08 -3.48
CA LEU A 433 9.79 -1.88 -3.56
C LEU A 433 10.56 -3.20 -3.59
N LEU A 434 10.21 -4.15 -2.72
CA LEU A 434 10.81 -5.48 -2.72
C LEU A 434 10.59 -6.19 -4.07
N GLU A 435 9.41 -6.04 -4.68
CA GLU A 435 9.13 -6.59 -6.02
C GLU A 435 10.00 -5.94 -7.10
N LEU A 436 10.17 -4.61 -7.07
CA LEU A 436 11.04 -3.89 -8.01
C LEU A 436 12.49 -4.35 -7.90
N VAL A 437 13.03 -4.40 -6.66
CA VAL A 437 14.40 -4.84 -6.38
C VAL A 437 14.59 -6.30 -6.75
N GLY A 438 13.69 -7.19 -6.30
CA GLY A 438 13.74 -8.63 -6.58
C GLY A 438 13.66 -8.93 -8.08
N GLN A 439 12.77 -8.25 -8.82
CA GLN A 439 12.66 -8.42 -10.26
C GLN A 439 13.91 -7.90 -11.00
N ALA A 440 14.52 -6.81 -10.55
CA ALA A 440 15.76 -6.29 -11.14
C ALA A 440 16.93 -7.26 -10.94
N LEU A 441 17.08 -7.81 -9.73
CA LEU A 441 18.07 -8.82 -9.41
C LEU A 441 17.85 -10.12 -10.21
N LEU A 442 16.61 -10.56 -10.34
CA LEU A 442 16.25 -11.74 -11.14
C LEU A 442 16.67 -11.57 -12.60
N LEU A 443 16.39 -10.41 -13.21
CA LEU A 443 16.81 -10.15 -14.58
C LEU A 443 18.34 -10.07 -14.71
N GLN A 444 19.03 -9.51 -13.73
CA GLN A 444 20.49 -9.46 -13.71
C GLN A 444 21.10 -10.87 -13.66
N LYS A 445 20.60 -11.74 -12.77
CA LYS A 445 21.02 -13.15 -12.66
C LYS A 445 20.77 -13.95 -13.95
N GLN A 446 19.73 -13.61 -14.71
CA GLN A 446 19.43 -14.20 -16.01
C GLN A 446 20.42 -13.75 -17.10
N GLU A 447 20.88 -12.50 -17.07
CA GLU A 447 21.87 -11.97 -18.02
C GLU A 447 23.33 -12.32 -17.63
N SER A 448 23.63 -12.46 -16.34
CA SER A 448 24.98 -12.74 -15.82
C SER A 448 24.90 -13.57 -14.53
N ARG A 449 25.47 -14.79 -14.54
CA ARG A 449 25.29 -15.77 -13.45
C ARG A 449 25.96 -15.39 -12.12
N ASP A 450 27.00 -14.55 -12.12
CA ASP A 450 27.79 -14.13 -10.94
C ASP A 450 27.84 -12.60 -10.80
N SER A 451 26.69 -11.94 -10.65
CA SER A 451 26.60 -10.47 -10.54
C SER A 451 26.04 -9.97 -9.20
N SER A 452 25.95 -10.83 -8.18
CA SER A 452 25.39 -10.46 -6.88
C SER A 452 26.22 -9.35 -6.22
N GLY A 453 25.62 -8.17 -6.10
CA GLY A 453 26.28 -6.99 -5.54
C GLY A 453 26.92 -6.04 -6.57
N GLU A 454 26.88 -6.39 -7.86
CA GLU A 454 27.28 -5.47 -8.94
C GLU A 454 26.14 -4.50 -9.30
N PRO A 455 26.46 -3.28 -9.78
CA PRO A 455 25.45 -2.33 -10.26
C PRO A 455 24.55 -2.91 -11.36
N ILE A 456 23.23 -2.82 -11.17
CA ILE A 456 22.22 -3.24 -12.13
C ILE A 456 22.08 -2.16 -13.21
N SER A 457 22.17 -2.54 -14.48
CA SER A 457 22.06 -1.58 -15.58
C SER A 457 20.69 -0.86 -15.59
N PRO A 458 20.64 0.43 -16.00
CA PRO A 458 19.39 1.17 -16.10
C PRO A 458 18.33 0.50 -16.99
N GLU A 459 18.77 -0.23 -18.03
CA GLU A 459 17.92 -1.04 -18.90
C GLU A 459 17.19 -2.14 -18.12
N LEU A 460 17.93 -2.91 -17.32
CA LEU A 460 17.36 -3.99 -16.51
C LEU A 460 16.43 -3.45 -15.43
N GLN A 461 16.81 -2.35 -14.75
CA GLN A 461 15.95 -1.68 -13.78
C GLN A 461 14.62 -1.23 -14.42
N THR A 462 14.69 -0.64 -15.62
CA THR A 462 13.50 -0.18 -16.37
C THR A 462 12.60 -1.33 -16.81
N ARG A 463 13.19 -2.43 -17.28
CA ARG A 463 12.47 -3.65 -17.65
C ARG A 463 11.80 -4.28 -16.42
N ALA A 464 12.50 -4.36 -15.30
CA ALA A 464 11.95 -4.84 -14.03
C ALA A 464 10.74 -4.02 -13.61
N ALA A 465 10.86 -2.69 -13.59
CA ALA A 465 9.77 -1.78 -13.26
C ALA A 465 8.55 -1.97 -14.18
N SER A 466 8.77 -2.16 -15.48
CA SER A 466 7.70 -2.42 -16.45
C SER A 466 7.01 -3.77 -16.22
N LEU A 467 7.77 -4.82 -15.89
CA LEU A 467 7.25 -6.15 -15.56
C LEU A 467 6.44 -6.15 -14.26
N VAL A 468 6.93 -5.45 -13.22
CA VAL A 468 6.21 -5.32 -11.94
C VAL A 468 4.89 -4.56 -12.13
N GLY A 469 4.90 -3.46 -12.90
CA GLY A 469 3.67 -2.74 -13.25
C GLY A 469 2.66 -3.62 -13.99
N ARG A 470 3.12 -4.40 -14.98
CA ARG A 470 2.28 -5.36 -15.72
C ARG A 470 1.71 -6.47 -14.83
N LYS A 471 2.54 -7.06 -13.97
CA LYS A 471 2.14 -8.09 -13.01
C LYS A 471 1.03 -7.56 -12.11
N ASN A 472 1.23 -6.39 -11.51
CA ASN A 472 0.24 -5.77 -10.62
C ASN A 472 -1.07 -5.39 -11.34
N LEU A 473 -1.00 -5.02 -12.62
CA LEU A 473 -2.21 -4.78 -13.43
C LEU A 473 -2.99 -6.09 -13.66
N SER A 474 -2.27 -7.18 -13.93
CA SER A 474 -2.87 -8.49 -14.19
C SER A 474 -3.49 -9.08 -12.91
N GLU A 475 -2.87 -8.87 -11.76
CA GLU A 475 -3.40 -9.35 -10.48
C GLU A 475 -4.70 -8.64 -10.07
N LEU A 476 -4.90 -7.37 -10.43
CA LEU A 476 -6.11 -6.59 -10.08
C LEU A 476 -7.41 -7.26 -10.52
N GLU A 477 -7.39 -7.96 -11.65
CA GLU A 477 -8.56 -8.67 -12.17
C GLU A 477 -9.12 -9.69 -11.17
N GLY A 478 -8.26 -10.32 -10.38
CA GLY A 478 -8.64 -11.31 -9.36
C GLY A 478 -8.85 -10.77 -7.95
N LEU A 479 -8.64 -9.47 -7.69
CA LEU A 479 -8.64 -8.93 -6.31
C LEU A 479 -10.00 -8.45 -5.80
N SER A 480 -10.97 -8.22 -6.68
CA SER A 480 -12.26 -7.69 -6.29
C SER A 480 -13.35 -8.03 -7.30
N VAL A 481 -14.62 -7.88 -6.88
CA VAL A 481 -15.79 -7.93 -7.77
C VAL A 481 -15.68 -6.91 -8.91
N HIS A 482 -14.96 -5.82 -8.67
CA HIS A 482 -14.67 -4.77 -9.66
C HIS A 482 -13.37 -5.00 -10.43
N GLY A 483 -12.69 -6.15 -10.30
CA GLY A 483 -11.34 -6.37 -10.85
C GLY A 483 -11.23 -6.06 -12.34
N ALA A 484 -12.12 -6.59 -13.17
CA ALA A 484 -12.16 -6.30 -14.60
C ALA A 484 -12.44 -4.80 -14.89
N GLN A 485 -13.26 -4.14 -14.08
CA GLN A 485 -13.53 -2.71 -14.22
C GLN A 485 -12.30 -1.87 -13.86
N LEU A 486 -11.57 -2.25 -12.81
CA LEU A 486 -10.32 -1.60 -12.40
C LEU A 486 -9.22 -1.75 -13.46
N THR A 487 -9.08 -2.92 -14.06
CA THR A 487 -8.14 -3.14 -15.16
C THR A 487 -8.44 -2.22 -16.34
N LYS A 488 -9.71 -2.12 -16.76
CA LYS A 488 -10.12 -1.21 -17.85
C LYS A 488 -9.87 0.26 -17.50
N LEU A 489 -10.22 0.66 -16.27
CA LEU A 489 -9.97 2.02 -15.78
C LEU A 489 -8.48 2.36 -15.84
N LEU A 490 -7.61 1.46 -15.37
CA LEU A 490 -6.16 1.67 -15.40
C LEU A 490 -5.57 1.69 -16.81
N LEU A 491 -6.02 0.82 -17.71
CA LEU A 491 -5.61 0.86 -19.12
C LEU A 491 -6.01 2.20 -19.75
N GLY A 492 -7.24 2.66 -19.50
CA GLY A 492 -7.72 3.95 -19.98
C GLY A 492 -6.94 5.15 -19.43
N LEU A 493 -6.81 5.26 -18.11
CA LEU A 493 -6.04 6.34 -17.48
C LEU A 493 -4.56 6.28 -17.84
N GLY A 494 -3.98 5.07 -17.87
CA GLY A 494 -2.59 4.84 -18.26
C GLY A 494 -2.32 5.33 -19.68
N ARG A 495 -3.22 5.05 -20.63
CA ARG A 495 -3.14 5.59 -22.00
C ARG A 495 -3.27 7.10 -22.04
N VAL A 496 -4.20 7.69 -21.30
CA VAL A 496 -4.34 9.15 -21.20
C VAL A 496 -3.03 9.79 -20.72
N PHE A 497 -2.45 9.28 -19.63
CA PHE A 497 -1.21 9.84 -19.07
C PHE A 497 0.02 9.57 -19.94
N GLU A 498 0.08 8.46 -20.65
CA GLU A 498 1.12 8.16 -21.64
C GLU A 498 1.14 9.18 -22.79
N VAL A 499 -0.04 9.48 -23.35
CA VAL A 499 -0.17 10.47 -24.43
C VAL A 499 0.17 11.87 -23.93
N LEU A 500 -0.29 12.24 -22.73
CA LEU A 500 0.04 13.53 -22.11
C LEU A 500 1.55 13.67 -21.82
N ALA A 501 2.23 12.57 -21.48
CA ALA A 501 3.68 12.57 -21.26
C ALA A 501 4.47 12.66 -22.56
N SER A 502 4.04 11.94 -23.61
CA SER A 502 4.72 11.91 -24.91
C SER A 502 4.46 13.15 -25.76
N GLU A 503 3.40 13.89 -25.47
CA GLU A 503 3.08 15.19 -26.07
C GLU A 503 3.00 16.27 -24.99
N PRO A 504 4.13 16.84 -24.53
CA PRO A 504 4.11 17.99 -23.63
C PRO A 504 4.16 19.34 -24.36
N GLU A 505 4.45 19.39 -25.67
CA GLU A 505 4.66 20.63 -26.41
C GLU A 505 3.43 21.54 -26.38
N GLY A 506 3.57 22.77 -25.89
CA GLY A 506 2.48 23.76 -25.84
C GLY A 506 1.46 23.55 -24.72
N HIS A 507 1.67 22.55 -23.85
CA HIS A 507 0.76 22.19 -22.76
C HIS A 507 1.50 22.09 -21.42
N THR A 508 0.73 21.88 -20.37
CA THR A 508 1.28 21.66 -19.03
C THR A 508 1.99 20.29 -19.01
N PRO A 509 3.31 20.21 -18.71
CA PRO A 509 4.01 18.93 -18.66
C PRO A 509 3.74 18.18 -17.35
N GLU A 510 4.03 16.88 -17.34
CA GLU A 510 3.95 16.00 -16.16
C GLU A 510 2.59 16.04 -15.44
N VAL A 511 1.54 15.95 -16.24
CA VAL A 511 0.19 15.70 -15.74
C VAL A 511 0.12 14.21 -15.36
N THR A 512 0.02 13.94 -14.06
CA THR A 512 0.02 12.58 -13.49
C THR A 512 -1.11 12.36 -12.48
N GLN A 513 -1.92 13.40 -12.28
CA GLN A 513 -3.00 13.46 -11.31
C GLN A 513 -4.29 13.93 -11.99
N PHE A 514 -5.42 13.70 -11.32
CA PHE A 514 -6.69 14.29 -11.67
C PHE A 514 -7.49 14.68 -10.43
N ALA A 515 -8.34 15.69 -10.57
CA ALA A 515 -9.31 16.09 -9.57
C ALA A 515 -10.74 15.95 -10.12
N LEU A 516 -11.68 15.70 -9.22
CA LEU A 516 -13.10 15.64 -9.52
C LEU A 516 -13.74 17.03 -9.38
N PRO A 517 -14.76 17.38 -10.18
CA PRO A 517 -15.53 18.61 -9.97
C PRO A 517 -16.30 18.58 -8.64
N GLU A 518 -16.29 19.69 -7.88
CA GLU A 518 -16.98 19.78 -6.58
C GLU A 518 -18.50 19.57 -6.72
N ASP A 519 -19.12 20.17 -7.74
CA ASP A 519 -20.58 20.23 -7.87
C ASP A 519 -21.22 19.02 -8.59
N THR A 520 -20.43 18.04 -9.03
CA THR A 520 -20.95 16.90 -9.83
C THR A 520 -21.12 15.65 -8.97
N PRO A 521 -22.32 15.06 -8.82
CA PRO A 521 -22.51 13.82 -8.07
C PRO A 521 -21.63 12.68 -8.59
N LEU A 522 -21.07 11.86 -7.70
CA LEU A 522 -20.18 10.75 -8.09
C LEU A 522 -20.96 9.61 -8.75
N GLY A 523 -22.18 9.31 -8.25
CA GLY A 523 -23.04 8.27 -8.80
C GLY A 523 -22.30 6.94 -8.96
N ALA A 524 -22.35 6.35 -10.16
CA ALA A 524 -21.70 5.07 -10.44
C ALA A 524 -20.15 5.10 -10.36
N ALA A 525 -19.52 6.28 -10.32
CA ALA A 525 -18.07 6.39 -10.18
C ALA A 525 -17.58 6.19 -8.73
N GLU A 526 -18.45 6.38 -7.74
CA GLU A 526 -18.09 6.25 -6.32
C GLU A 526 -17.61 4.84 -5.91
N PRO A 527 -18.35 3.75 -6.20
CA PRO A 527 -17.86 2.40 -5.89
C PRO A 527 -16.60 2.06 -6.68
N LEU A 528 -16.49 2.54 -7.92
CA LEU A 528 -15.31 2.33 -8.77
C LEU A 528 -14.07 3.02 -8.18
N LEU A 529 -14.17 4.29 -7.76
CA LEU A 529 -13.09 5.05 -7.15
C LEU A 529 -12.68 4.45 -5.80
N THR A 530 -13.65 4.08 -4.97
CA THR A 530 -13.41 3.42 -3.68
C THR A 530 -12.62 2.13 -3.88
N ALA A 531 -13.07 1.27 -4.79
CA ALA A 531 -12.36 0.04 -5.12
C ALA A 531 -10.96 0.32 -5.68
N ALA A 532 -10.81 1.33 -6.55
CA ALA A 532 -9.53 1.67 -7.15
C ALA A 532 -8.48 2.10 -6.11
N VAL A 533 -8.89 2.85 -5.08
CA VAL A 533 -8.01 3.24 -3.95
C VAL A 533 -7.73 2.05 -3.04
N MET A 534 -8.76 1.29 -2.64
CA MET A 534 -8.60 0.11 -1.75
C MET A 534 -7.65 -0.94 -2.31
N HIS A 535 -7.56 -1.05 -3.63
CA HIS A 535 -6.71 -2.01 -4.34
C HIS A 535 -5.44 -1.41 -4.93
N LEU A 536 -5.10 -0.15 -4.61
CA LEU A 536 -3.91 0.55 -5.09
C LEU A 536 -3.80 0.65 -6.62
N ALA A 537 -4.93 0.60 -7.33
CA ALA A 537 -4.98 1.05 -8.72
C ALA A 537 -4.77 2.58 -8.77
N LEU A 538 -5.45 3.28 -7.85
CA LEU A 538 -5.28 4.71 -7.63
C LEU A 538 -4.74 4.97 -6.22
N VAL A 539 -4.06 6.11 -6.07
CA VAL A 539 -3.72 6.72 -4.78
C VAL A 539 -4.41 8.07 -4.69
N ARG A 540 -4.64 8.55 -3.46
CA ARG A 540 -5.28 9.84 -3.23
C ARG A 540 -4.51 10.69 -2.24
N THR A 541 -4.54 12.00 -2.42
CA THR A 541 -3.94 12.98 -1.52
C THR A 541 -4.92 14.10 -1.23
N VAL A 542 -4.96 14.59 0.00
CA VAL A 542 -5.90 15.65 0.40
C VAL A 542 -5.66 16.91 -0.44
N ALA A 543 -6.70 17.40 -1.12
CA ALA A 543 -6.66 18.69 -1.79
C ALA A 543 -6.88 19.80 -0.74
N ASN A 544 -5.88 20.65 -0.52
CA ASN A 544 -5.89 21.85 0.35
C ASN A 544 -7.10 22.02 1.32
N LYS A 545 -6.89 21.69 2.61
CA LYS A 545 -7.69 22.12 3.79
C LYS A 545 -9.21 21.85 3.76
N ARG A 546 -9.66 20.63 3.45
CA ARG A 546 -11.05 20.19 3.78
C ARG A 546 -11.06 18.87 4.56
N MET A 547 -12.15 18.62 5.27
CA MET A 547 -12.34 17.48 6.18
C MET A 547 -12.30 16.13 5.43
N ASP A 548 -11.69 15.15 6.10
CA ASP A 548 -11.14 13.85 5.66
C ASP A 548 -12.13 12.81 5.03
N LEU A 549 -13.36 13.19 4.64
CA LEU A 549 -14.41 12.22 4.30
C LEU A 549 -15.04 12.37 2.90
N ASP A 550 -14.93 13.52 2.23
CA ASP A 550 -15.46 13.69 0.88
C ASP A 550 -14.43 13.24 -0.17
N LEU A 551 -14.77 12.21 -0.96
CA LEU A 551 -13.95 11.74 -2.09
C LEU A 551 -13.59 12.88 -3.06
N LYS A 552 -14.45 13.89 -3.24
CA LYS A 552 -14.15 15.04 -4.09
C LYS A 552 -13.10 15.99 -3.51
N GLY A 553 -12.85 15.92 -2.20
CA GLY A 553 -11.82 16.66 -1.50
C GLY A 553 -10.40 16.12 -1.73
N TYR A 554 -10.22 15.13 -2.61
CA TYR A 554 -8.93 14.50 -2.89
C TYR A 554 -8.50 14.70 -4.34
N ASP A 555 -7.19 14.84 -4.52
CA ASP A 555 -6.52 14.64 -5.80
C ASP A 555 -6.18 13.15 -5.94
N TYR A 556 -6.42 12.60 -7.12
CA TYR A 556 -6.19 11.19 -7.44
C TYR A 556 -5.04 11.04 -8.43
N ALA A 557 -4.31 9.92 -8.35
CA ALA A 557 -3.32 9.53 -9.36
C ALA A 557 -3.37 8.03 -9.59
N VAL A 558 -3.00 7.59 -10.79
CA VAL A 558 -2.60 6.18 -11.00
C VAL A 558 -1.42 5.89 -10.09
N HIS A 559 -1.45 4.75 -9.40
CA HIS A 559 -0.35 4.40 -8.50
C HIS A 559 0.99 4.39 -9.27
N PRO A 560 2.06 5.05 -8.76
CA PRO A 560 3.32 5.20 -9.48
C PRO A 560 3.99 3.88 -9.92
N ILE A 561 3.65 2.76 -9.28
CA ILE A 561 4.09 1.40 -9.69
C ILE A 561 3.79 1.08 -11.17
N TYR A 562 2.74 1.69 -11.73
CA TYR A 562 2.35 1.48 -13.13
C TYR A 562 3.06 2.42 -14.12
N SER A 563 3.87 3.37 -13.64
CA SER A 563 4.44 4.44 -14.46
C SER A 563 5.36 3.92 -15.56
N ALA A 564 6.20 2.94 -15.27
CA ALA A 564 7.10 2.34 -16.25
C ALA A 564 6.34 1.54 -17.31
N PHE A 565 5.30 0.80 -16.88
CA PHE A 565 4.46 0.03 -17.77
C PHE A 565 3.73 0.93 -18.77
N PHE A 566 3.12 2.02 -18.31
CA PHE A 566 2.41 2.97 -19.18
C PHE A 566 3.30 4.09 -19.76
N VAL A 567 4.58 4.21 -19.39
CA VAL A 567 5.49 5.26 -19.87
C VAL A 567 5.03 6.69 -19.53
N PHE A 568 4.69 6.95 -18.26
CA PHE A 568 4.44 8.31 -17.76
C PHE A 568 5.29 8.61 -16.51
N SER A 569 5.34 9.87 -16.08
CA SER A 569 6.16 10.27 -14.94
C SER A 569 5.69 9.61 -13.62
N TYR A 570 6.62 9.01 -12.87
CA TYR A 570 6.37 8.56 -11.49
C TYR A 570 6.24 9.71 -10.50
N ARG A 571 6.49 10.96 -10.93
CA ARG A 571 6.49 12.15 -10.09
C ARG A 571 5.08 12.73 -10.01
N ARG A 572 4.65 13.09 -8.79
CA ARG A 572 3.41 13.84 -8.57
C ARG A 572 3.68 15.31 -8.87
N LYS A 573 3.10 15.84 -9.94
CA LYS A 573 3.38 17.22 -10.42
C LYS A 573 2.11 18.00 -10.71
N ARG A 574 1.45 17.74 -11.85
CA ARG A 574 0.30 18.51 -12.33
C ARG A 574 -0.91 17.61 -12.41
N LYS A 575 -2.10 18.22 -12.36
CA LYS A 575 -3.38 17.53 -12.38
C LYS A 575 -4.28 18.08 -13.48
N LEU A 576 -5.09 17.21 -14.07
CA LEU A 576 -6.21 17.61 -14.93
C LEU A 576 -7.55 17.48 -14.20
N ARG A 577 -8.64 17.85 -14.86
CA ARG A 577 -10.00 17.63 -14.35
C ARG A 577 -10.62 16.45 -15.10
N ILE A 578 -11.11 15.46 -14.37
CA ILE A 578 -11.85 14.33 -14.93
C ILE A 578 -13.21 14.28 -14.24
N THR A 579 -14.29 14.17 -15.01
CA THR A 579 -15.64 14.07 -14.45
C THR A 579 -15.97 12.63 -14.02
N PRO A 580 -16.93 12.43 -13.10
CA PRO A 580 -17.42 11.09 -12.76
C PRO A 580 -17.90 10.28 -13.98
N ASN A 581 -18.54 10.94 -14.95
CA ASN A 581 -19.02 10.28 -16.17
C ASN A 581 -17.86 9.76 -17.02
N GLN A 582 -16.78 10.54 -17.14
CA GLN A 582 -15.58 10.14 -17.89
C GLN A 582 -14.90 8.92 -17.26
N LEU A 583 -14.84 8.84 -15.93
CA LEU A 583 -14.30 7.65 -15.25
C LEU A 583 -15.13 6.40 -15.58
N VAL A 584 -16.45 6.53 -15.62
CA VAL A 584 -17.34 5.42 -15.98
C VAL A 584 -17.20 5.07 -17.46
N GLN A 585 -17.06 6.05 -18.35
CA GLN A 585 -16.81 5.83 -19.78
C GLN A 585 -15.49 5.09 -20.02
N LEU A 586 -14.41 5.41 -19.29
CA LEU A 586 -13.14 4.67 -19.40
C LEU A 586 -13.29 3.16 -19.14
N VAL A 587 -14.33 2.75 -18.41
CA VAL A 587 -14.64 1.34 -18.15
C VAL A 587 -15.64 0.76 -19.15
N LYS A 588 -16.70 1.50 -19.47
CA LYS A 588 -17.81 1.03 -20.32
C LYS A 588 -17.49 1.14 -21.82
N GLU A 589 -16.92 2.26 -22.22
CA GLU A 589 -16.57 2.62 -23.60
C GLU A 589 -15.15 3.22 -23.63
N PRO A 590 -14.10 2.42 -23.41
CA PRO A 590 -12.76 2.94 -23.14
C PRO A 590 -12.24 3.89 -24.23
N ARG A 591 -12.46 3.57 -25.51
CA ARG A 591 -12.05 4.39 -26.65
C ARG A 591 -12.68 5.78 -26.64
N SER A 592 -14.00 5.86 -26.47
CA SER A 592 -14.70 7.15 -26.45
C SER A 592 -14.27 7.98 -25.24
N GLY A 593 -14.14 7.34 -24.07
CA GLY A 593 -13.66 7.99 -22.85
C GLY A 593 -12.23 8.53 -22.97
N ILE A 594 -11.28 7.75 -23.49
CA ILE A 594 -9.88 8.18 -23.72
C ILE A 594 -9.85 9.37 -24.69
N ARG A 595 -10.52 9.23 -25.84
CA ARG A 595 -10.58 10.27 -26.87
C ARG A 595 -11.19 11.56 -26.34
N GLU A 596 -12.28 11.46 -25.57
CA GLU A 596 -12.95 12.62 -24.97
C GLU A 596 -12.00 13.39 -24.04
N ILE A 597 -11.33 12.69 -23.12
CA ILE A 597 -10.39 13.31 -22.17
C ILE A 597 -9.21 13.93 -22.92
N LEU A 598 -8.62 13.25 -23.90
CA LEU A 598 -7.50 13.78 -24.68
C LEU A 598 -7.91 15.01 -25.49
N THR A 599 -9.08 14.98 -26.15
CA THR A 599 -9.58 16.10 -26.96
C THR A 599 -9.83 17.34 -26.09
N GLN A 600 -10.40 17.17 -24.90
CA GLN A 600 -10.58 18.27 -23.93
C GLN A 600 -9.25 18.89 -23.47
N ASN A 601 -8.15 18.14 -23.56
CA ASN A 601 -6.80 18.59 -23.25
C ASN A 601 -5.99 18.93 -24.52
N ASN A 602 -6.65 19.10 -25.68
CA ASN A 602 -6.05 19.41 -26.99
C ASN A 602 -4.96 18.40 -27.42
N ARG A 603 -5.28 17.10 -27.26
CA ARG A 603 -4.45 15.97 -27.68
C ARG A 603 -5.27 15.01 -28.54
N SER A 604 -4.60 14.25 -29.40
CA SER A 604 -5.21 13.25 -30.29
C SER A 604 -4.59 11.87 -30.06
N GLU A 605 -5.42 10.83 -30.11
CA GLU A 605 -4.97 9.43 -30.00
C GLU A 605 -4.57 8.84 -31.37
N ASP A 606 -5.16 9.32 -32.47
CA ASP A 606 -5.27 8.62 -33.76
C ASP A 606 -3.91 8.35 -34.47
N ASP A 607 -2.80 8.94 -34.02
CA ASP A 607 -1.48 8.88 -34.67
C ASP A 607 -0.34 8.25 -33.83
N GLN A 608 -0.64 7.59 -32.70
CA GLN A 608 0.36 7.18 -31.71
C GLN A 608 0.46 5.65 -31.54
N PRO A 609 1.53 4.99 -32.02
CA PRO A 609 1.72 3.55 -31.78
C PRO A 609 1.94 3.28 -30.30
N LEU A 610 1.28 2.24 -29.79
CA LEU A 610 1.39 1.82 -28.40
C LEU A 610 2.86 1.53 -28.01
N PRO A 611 3.28 1.84 -26.77
CA PRO A 611 4.51 1.30 -26.20
C PRO A 611 4.56 -0.22 -26.32
N ASP A 612 5.76 -0.77 -26.49
CA ASP A 612 5.94 -2.20 -26.78
C ASP A 612 5.30 -3.10 -25.71
N GLN A 613 5.37 -2.69 -24.45
CA GLN A 613 4.76 -3.40 -23.33
C GLN A 613 3.22 -3.35 -23.29
N LEU A 614 2.58 -2.40 -23.99
CA LEU A 614 1.12 -2.30 -24.08
C LEU A 614 0.55 -3.09 -25.26
N ARG A 615 1.38 -3.63 -26.16
CA ARG A 615 0.94 -4.35 -27.36
C ARG A 615 0.05 -5.56 -27.06
N LEU A 616 0.26 -6.21 -25.92
CA LEU A 616 -0.59 -7.32 -25.46
C LEU A 616 -2.04 -6.89 -25.17
N PHE A 617 -2.27 -5.60 -25.00
CA PHE A 617 -3.58 -5.00 -24.80
C PHE A 617 -4.06 -4.26 -26.05
N GLU A 618 -3.46 -4.50 -27.24
CA GLU A 618 -3.92 -3.90 -28.50
C GLU A 618 -5.41 -4.09 -28.69
N GLY A 619 -5.98 -5.28 -28.45
CA GLY A 619 -7.42 -5.51 -28.56
C GLY A 619 -8.30 -4.59 -27.70
N PHE A 620 -7.81 -4.10 -26.56
CA PHE A 620 -8.51 -3.12 -25.73
C PHE A 620 -8.53 -1.72 -26.40
N TYR A 621 -7.45 -1.34 -27.08
CA TYR A 621 -7.33 -0.08 -27.81
C TYR A 621 -7.86 -0.15 -29.25
N ASP A 622 -7.92 -1.35 -29.85
CA ASP A 622 -8.18 -1.63 -31.27
C ASP A 622 -9.59 -2.20 -31.57
N THR A 623 -10.46 -2.41 -30.58
CA THR A 623 -11.77 -3.06 -30.78
C THR A 623 -12.73 -2.27 -31.69
N HIS A 624 -12.74 -2.71 -32.96
CA HIS A 624 -13.44 -2.27 -34.19
C HIS A 624 -12.71 -1.20 -35.01
N ARG A 625 -11.80 -1.68 -35.88
CA ARG A 625 -11.76 -1.22 -37.28
C ARG A 625 -13.02 -1.67 -38.01
#